data_AF-A0A7W7Z3A1-F1
#
_entry.id   AF-A0A7W7Z3A1-F1
#
_cell.length_a   1.000
_cell.length_b   1.000
_cell.length_c   1.000
_cell.angle_alpha   90.00
_cell.angle_beta   90.00
_cell.angle_gamma   90.00
#
_symmetry.space_group_name_H-M   'P 1'
#
loop_
_entity.id
_entity.type
_entity.pdbx_description
1 polymer ?
#
loop_
_entity_poly.entity_id
_entity_poly.type
_entity_poly.pdbx_seq_one_letter_code
_entity_poly.pdbx_strand_id
1 'polypeptide(L)' 'MASIDGGGSLAPPSCESCNAAMTLIGRLPRILLRPSVHVFRCFSCDNVISEEHRASESSQDQELTVPGV' A
#
# COMPACT_ATOMS: atom_id res chain seq x y z
N MET A 1 26.39 -8.69 10.55
CA MET A 1 25.03 -8.82 11.13
C MET A 1 24.06 -8.52 10.00
N ALA A 2 23.32 -9.51 9.49
CA ALA A 2 22.41 -9.32 8.37
C ALA A 2 21.04 -8.88 8.90
N SER A 3 20.69 -7.60 8.72
CA SER A 3 19.35 -7.10 9.01
C SER A 3 18.44 -7.44 7.83
N ILE A 4 17.82 -8.60 7.90
CA ILE A 4 16.72 -8.98 7.02
C ILE A 4 15.41 -8.40 7.57
N ASP A 5 15.19 -7.09 7.45
CA ASP A 5 13.83 -6.56 7.58
C ASP A 5 13.08 -6.73 6.25
N GLY A 6 12.97 -8.01 5.87
CA GLY A 6 12.16 -8.50 4.77
C GLY A 6 10.72 -8.65 5.25
N GLY A 7 10.01 -7.54 5.27
CA GLY A 7 8.58 -7.50 5.53
C GLY A 7 8.10 -6.09 5.29
N GLY A 8 7.52 -5.83 4.11
CA GLY A 8 6.78 -4.62 3.82
C GLY A 8 5.60 -4.51 4.77
N SER A 9 5.87 -4.14 6.03
CA SER A 9 4.87 -3.76 7.00
C SER A 9 4.29 -2.46 6.48
N LEU A 10 3.17 -2.56 5.78
CA LEU A 10 2.28 -1.44 5.48
C LEU A 10 1.77 -0.91 6.82
N ALA A 11 2.66 -0.26 7.58
CA ALA A 11 2.32 0.45 8.78
C ALA A 11 1.21 1.42 8.38
N PRO A 12 0.06 1.39 9.07
CA PRO A 12 -1.04 2.25 8.69
C PRO A 12 -0.59 3.72 8.77
N PRO A 13 -1.05 4.56 7.84
CA PRO A 13 -0.66 5.97 7.82
C PRO A 13 -1.05 6.67 9.12
N SER A 14 -0.36 7.76 9.44
CA SER A 14 -0.78 8.68 10.50
C SER A 14 -1.85 9.64 9.99
N CYS A 15 -2.76 10.03 10.88
CA CYS A 15 -3.81 10.98 10.56
C CYS A 15 -3.23 12.40 10.41
N GLU A 16 -3.47 13.07 9.30
CA GLU A 16 -2.97 14.43 9.06
C GLU A 16 -3.48 15.45 10.10
N SER A 17 -4.70 15.26 10.64
CA SER A 17 -5.31 16.22 11.58
C SER A 17 -4.80 16.12 13.02
N CYS A 18 -4.51 14.92 13.51
CA CYS A 18 -4.16 14.70 14.92
C CYS A 18 -2.86 13.91 15.13
N ASN A 19 -2.21 13.51 14.03
CA ASN A 19 -1.01 12.70 14.00
C ASN A 19 -1.10 11.34 14.73
N ALA A 20 -2.33 10.88 15.05
CA ALA A 20 -2.55 9.58 15.64
C ALA A 20 -2.46 8.47 14.59
N ALA A 21 -2.03 7.28 15.01
CA ALA A 21 -2.00 6.10 14.13
C ALA A 21 -3.41 5.76 13.65
N MET A 22 -3.58 5.60 12.33
CA MET A 22 -4.87 5.19 11.76
C MET A 22 -5.00 3.66 11.80
N THR A 23 -6.23 3.18 11.71
CA THR A 23 -6.52 1.74 11.64
C THR A 23 -7.23 1.44 10.33
N LEU A 24 -6.80 0.38 9.65
CA LEU A 24 -7.47 -0.10 8.45
C LEU A 24 -8.82 -0.71 8.83
N ILE A 25 -9.91 -0.09 8.38
CA ILE A 25 -11.28 -0.54 8.68
C ILE A 25 -11.90 -1.33 7.53
N GLY A 26 -11.36 -1.21 6.31
CA GLY A 26 -11.94 -1.89 5.15
C GLY A 26 -10.98 -1.96 3.98
N ARG A 27 -11.15 -3.01 3.17
CA ARG A 27 -10.46 -3.19 1.89
C ARG A 27 -11.52 -3.35 0.81
N LEU A 28 -11.56 -2.41 -0.12
CA LEU A 28 -12.40 -2.52 -1.30
C LEU A 28 -11.61 -3.30 -2.36
N PRO A 29 -12.16 -4.43 -2.85
CA PRO A 29 -11.50 -5.19 -3.90
C PRO A 29 -11.41 -4.35 -5.17
N ARG A 30 -10.47 -4.72 -6.05
CA ARG A 30 -10.39 -4.15 -7.40
C ARG A 30 -11.61 -4.58 -8.20
N ILE A 31 -12.40 -3.64 -8.71
CA ILE A 31 -13.62 -3.93 -9.48
C ILE A 31 -13.44 -3.38 -10.89
N LEU A 32 -13.23 -4.28 -11.85
CA LEU A 32 -13.14 -3.97 -13.29
C LEU A 32 -12.01 -2.97 -13.62
N LEU A 33 -12.33 -1.67 -13.78
CA LEU A 33 -11.38 -0.59 -14.02
C LEU A 33 -10.98 0.18 -12.74
N ARG A 34 -11.60 -0.11 -11.59
CA ARG A 34 -11.31 0.60 -10.33
C ARG A 34 -10.20 -0.10 -9.55
N PRO A 35 -9.16 0.61 -9.08
CA PRO A 35 -8.11 0.03 -8.24
C PRO A 35 -8.68 -0.49 -6.92
N SER A 36 -7.93 -1.38 -6.27
CA SER A 36 -8.18 -1.75 -4.89
C SER A 36 -7.95 -0.55 -3.98
N VAL A 37 -8.85 -0.32 -3.03
CA VAL A 37 -8.79 0.84 -2.13
C VAL A 37 -8.79 0.36 -0.69
N HIS A 38 -7.86 0.87 0.11
CA HIS A 38 -7.79 0.66 1.54
C HIS A 38 -8.40 1.85 2.28
N VAL A 39 -9.31 1.58 3.21
CA VAL A 39 -10.00 2.62 3.98
C VAL A 39 -9.46 2.61 5.40
N PHE A 40 -8.89 3.72 5.83
CA PHE A 40 -8.32 3.91 7.15
C PHE A 40 -9.16 4.91 7.94
N ARG A 41 -9.38 4.62 9.22
CA ARG A 41 -10.06 5.53 10.15
C ARG A 41 -9.16 5.86 11.32
N CYS A 42 -9.14 7.13 11.69
CA CYS A 42 -8.56 7.60 12.94
C CYS A 42 -9.62 7.54 14.04
N PHE A 43 -9.34 6.80 15.12
CA PHE A 43 -10.28 6.73 16.26
C PHE A 43 -10.17 7.93 17.22
N SER A 44 -9.13 8.76 17.08
CA SER A 44 -8.94 9.96 17.93
C SER A 44 -9.77 11.16 17.46
N CYS A 45 -9.92 11.34 16.14
CA CYS A 45 -10.63 12.48 15.56
C CYS A 45 -11.74 12.08 14.56
N ASP A 46 -12.01 10.78 14.42
CA ASP A 46 -12.98 10.20 13.49
C ASP A 46 -12.71 10.44 12.00
N ASN A 47 -11.52 10.95 11.64
CA ASN A 47 -11.18 11.23 10.25
C ASN A 47 -10.95 9.93 9.45
N VAL A 48 -11.50 9.85 8.25
CA VAL A 48 -11.42 8.68 7.36
C VAL A 48 -10.70 9.06 6.08
N ILE A 49 -9.70 8.27 5.71
CA ILE A 49 -8.97 8.42 4.45
C ILE A 49 -9.05 7.13 3.63
N SER A 50 -8.94 7.27 2.31
CA SER A 50 -8.90 6.16 1.37
C SER A 50 -7.63 6.22 0.54
N GLU A 51 -6.83 5.16 0.57
CA GLU A 51 -5.60 5.04 -0.21
C GLU A 51 -5.79 4.00 -1.32
N GLU A 52 -5.44 4.37 -2.55
CA GLU A 52 -5.42 3.42 -3.66
C GLU A 52 -4.21 2.49 -3.51
N HIS A 53 -4.48 1.21 -3.30
CA HIS A 53 -3.46 0.19 -3.39
C HIS A 53 -3.45 -0.29 -4.84
N ARG A 54 -2.70 0.39 -5.68
CA ARG A 54 -2.24 -0.24 -6.92
C ARG A 54 -1.39 -1.41 -6.44
N ALA A 55 -1.90 -2.64 -6.60
CA ALA A 55 -1.03 -3.80 -6.48
C ALA A 55 0.14 -3.49 -7.41
N SER A 56 1.30 -3.17 -6.83
CA SER A 56 2.54 -3.16 -7.59
C SER A 56 2.63 -4.57 -8.11
N GLU A 57 2.27 -4.76 -9.38
CA GLU A 57 2.75 -5.89 -10.13
C GLU A 57 4.26 -5.78 -9.99
N SER A 58 4.80 -6.65 -9.13
CA SER A 58 6.22 -6.95 -9.09
C SER A 58 6.57 -7.60 -10.44
N SER A 59 6.51 -6.82 -11.52
CA SER A 59 7.17 -7.12 -12.77
C SER A 59 8.65 -6.79 -12.57
N GLN A 60 9.31 -7.61 -11.75
CA GLN A 60 10.72 -7.89 -11.93
C GLN A 60 10.83 -8.84 -13.14
N ASP A 61 10.71 -8.27 -14.34
CA ASP A 61 11.24 -8.87 -15.56
C ASP A 61 12.00 -7.75 -16.27
N GLN A 62 13.19 -7.47 -15.76
CA GLN A 62 14.14 -6.56 -16.38
C GLN A 62 15.15 -7.41 -17.14
N GLU A 63 15.27 -7.08 -18.42
CA GLU A 63 16.35 -7.39 -19.35
C GLU A 63 16.24 -8.66 -20.21
N LEU A 64 15.40 -8.51 -21.24
CA LEU A 64 15.69 -9.00 -22.58
C LEU A 64 17.05 -8.40 -23.05
N THR A 65 18.15 -9.13 -22.89
CA THR A 65 19.37 -8.88 -23.69
C THR A 65 19.73 -10.14 -24.47
N VAL A 66 19.30 -10.17 -25.72
CA VAL A 66 19.86 -11.07 -26.73
C VAL A 66 21.06 -10.34 -27.35
N PRO A 67 22.31 -10.79 -27.16
CA PRO A 67 23.40 -10.25 -27.96
C PRO A 67 23.18 -10.65 -29.41
N GLY A 68 23.05 -9.63 -30.27
CA GLY A 68 22.92 -9.79 -31.71
C GLY A 68 24.12 -10.53 -32.31
N VAL A 69 23.80 -11.30 -33.35
CA VAL A 69 24.71 -11.98 -34.28
C VAL A 69 25.66 -11.03 -35.00
#